data_AF-A0A2D4PF98-F1
#
_entry.id   AF-A0A2D4PF98-F1
#
_cell.length_a   1.000
_cell.length_b   1.000
_cell.length_c   1.000
_cell.angle_alpha   90.00
_cell.angle_beta   90.00
_cell.angle_gamma   90.00
#
_symmetry.space_group_name_H-M   'P 1'
#
loop_
_entity.id
_entity.type
_entity.pdbx_description
1 polymer ?
#
loop_
_entity_poly.entity_id
_entity_poly.type
_entity_poly.pdbx_seq_one_letter_code
_entity_poly.pdbx_strand_id
1 'polypeptide(L)'
;ADLVIFQNKLALLSFTTGGDEEMYSKKGPSDNIRFLLWPMQHGILHFCGFSVLSPQICFASEYVTEEKRKEMLISWVKRLQTIWEEKPIQCVPEWYFGDI
;
A
#
# COMPACT_ATOMS: atom_id res chain seq x y z
N ALA A 1 1.73 30.78 -2.30
CA ALA A 1 2.44 29.49 -2.18
C ALA A 1 1.39 28.40 -2.28
N ASP A 2 0.75 28.38 -3.44
CA ASP A 2 -0.57 27.80 -3.65
C ASP A 2 -0.44 26.68 -4.66
N LEU A 3 -1.26 25.65 -4.44
CA LEU A 3 -1.41 24.41 -5.20
C LEU A 3 -0.52 23.26 -4.73
N VAL A 4 -0.86 22.77 -3.55
CA VAL A 4 -0.94 21.31 -3.36
C VAL A 4 -2.03 20.80 -4.33
N ILE A 5 -1.62 20.44 -5.55
CA ILE A 5 -2.51 20.25 -6.73
C ILE A 5 -3.58 19.18 -6.49
N PHE A 6 -3.30 18.18 -5.66
CA PHE A 6 -4.18 17.04 -5.44
C PHE A 6 -4.83 17.00 -4.06
N GLN A 7 -4.91 18.14 -3.37
CA GLN A 7 -5.67 18.24 -2.11
C GLN A 7 -7.11 17.70 -2.29
N ASN A 8 -7.59 16.97 -1.28
CA ASN A 8 -8.88 16.29 -1.25
C ASN A 8 -9.05 15.14 -2.27
N LYS A 9 -7.99 14.74 -2.98
CA LYS A 9 -7.99 13.52 -3.78
C LYS A 9 -7.41 12.37 -2.97
N LEU A 10 -7.94 11.17 -3.23
CA LEU A 10 -7.40 9.93 -2.71
C LEU A 10 -6.41 9.32 -3.70
N ALA A 11 -5.35 8.72 -3.19
CA ALA A 11 -4.45 7.86 -3.96
C ALA A 11 -4.27 6.51 -3.27
N LEU A 12 -4.08 5.47 -4.07
CA LEU A 12 -3.83 4.10 -3.59
C LEU A 12 -2.78 3.46 -4.48
N LEU A 13 -1.83 2.75 -3.87
CA LEU A 13 -0.92 1.86 -4.58
C LEU A 13 -1.49 0.44 -4.55
N SER A 14 -1.75 -0.12 -5.73
CA SER A 14 -2.13 -1.53 -5.90
C SER A 14 -1.05 -2.21 -6.72
N PHE A 15 -0.34 -3.17 -6.12
CA PHE A 15 0.78 -3.82 -6.77
C PHE A 15 0.94 -5.29 -6.33
N THR A 16 1.69 -6.02 -7.13
CA THR A 16 2.10 -7.40 -6.88
C THR A 16 3.58 -7.45 -6.58
N THR A 17 4.03 -8.50 -5.89
CA THR A 17 5.45 -8.73 -5.62
C THR A 17 5.86 -10.13 -6.09
N GLY A 18 7.16 -10.31 -6.35
CA GLY A 18 7.74 -11.65 -6.51
C GLY A 18 7.87 -12.38 -5.17
N GLY A 19 8.38 -11.70 -4.14
CA GLY A 19 8.50 -12.24 -2.78
C GLY A 19 7.16 -12.39 -2.06
N ASP A 20 7.10 -13.32 -1.11
CA ASP A 20 5.95 -13.52 -0.24
C ASP A 20 5.90 -12.49 0.91
N GLU A 21 4.90 -12.61 1.78
CA GLU A 21 4.72 -11.69 2.91
C GLU A 21 5.83 -11.85 3.97
N GLU A 22 6.38 -13.06 4.14
CA GLU A 22 7.46 -13.32 5.11
C GLU A 22 8.76 -12.63 4.70
N MET A 23 9.07 -12.64 3.39
CA MET A 23 10.20 -11.91 2.80
C MET A 23 10.19 -10.42 3.18
N TYR A 24 9.00 -9.82 3.23
CA TYR A 24 8.80 -8.40 3.55
C TYR A 24 8.29 -8.15 4.99
N SER A 25 8.51 -9.11 5.88
CA SER A 25 8.28 -8.93 7.31
C SER A 25 9.47 -8.22 7.95
N LYS A 26 9.30 -7.72 9.18
CA LYS A 26 10.36 -7.12 10.00
C LYS A 26 11.58 -8.05 10.24
N LYS A 27 11.39 -9.37 10.11
CA LYS A 27 12.46 -10.36 10.25
C LYS A 27 12.88 -10.95 8.90
N GLY A 28 12.22 -10.55 7.82
CA GLY A 28 12.46 -11.03 6.48
C GLY A 28 13.70 -10.39 5.87
N PRO A 29 14.31 -11.05 4.87
CA PRO A 29 15.51 -10.55 4.21
C PRO A 29 15.33 -9.21 3.48
N SER A 30 14.10 -8.83 3.12
CA SER A 30 13.79 -7.54 2.50
C SER A 30 13.26 -6.49 3.49
N ASP A 31 13.23 -6.83 4.78
CA ASP A 31 12.66 -6.03 5.87
C ASP A 31 11.20 -5.63 5.62
N ASN A 32 10.63 -4.78 6.47
CA ASN A 32 9.24 -4.38 6.43
C ASN A 32 8.86 -3.72 5.09
N ILE A 33 7.83 -4.24 4.43
CA ILE A 33 7.27 -3.69 3.17
C ILE A 33 7.02 -2.18 3.22
N ARG A 34 6.73 -1.62 4.40
CA ARG A 34 6.49 -0.19 4.57
C ARG A 34 7.70 0.67 4.22
N PHE A 35 8.93 0.18 4.33
CA PHE A 35 10.11 0.95 3.96
C PHE A 35 10.15 1.24 2.45
N LEU A 36 9.73 0.28 1.63
CA LEU A 36 9.59 0.45 0.19
C LEU A 36 8.49 1.44 -0.18
N LEU A 37 7.44 1.53 0.65
CA LEU A 37 6.31 2.42 0.41
C LEU A 37 6.62 3.89 0.69
N TRP A 38 7.55 4.20 1.60
CA TRP A 38 7.88 5.57 1.99
C TRP A 38 8.15 6.52 0.82
N PRO A 39 9.11 6.25 -0.10
CA PRO A 39 9.42 7.18 -1.18
C PRO A 39 8.22 7.40 -2.11
N MET A 40 7.39 6.38 -2.34
CA MET A 40 6.23 6.49 -3.24
C MET A 40 5.04 7.18 -2.57
N GLN A 41 4.65 6.72 -1.39
CA GLN A 41 3.47 7.24 -0.70
C GLN A 41 3.74 8.60 -0.06
N HIS A 42 4.84 8.78 0.66
CA HIS A 42 5.17 10.06 1.28
C HIS A 42 5.85 11.00 0.29
N GLY A 43 6.93 10.54 -0.36
CA GLY A 43 7.78 11.38 -1.21
C GLY A 43 7.13 11.86 -2.51
N ILE A 44 6.19 11.08 -3.07
CA ILE A 44 5.52 11.42 -4.33
C ILE A 44 4.05 11.78 -4.08
N LEU A 45 3.24 10.85 -3.58
CA LEU A 45 1.78 11.04 -3.50
C LEU A 45 1.39 12.10 -2.46
N HIS A 46 1.86 11.95 -1.23
CA HIS A 46 1.57 12.86 -0.14
C HIS A 46 2.17 14.25 -0.40
N PHE A 47 3.40 14.32 -0.93
CA PHE A 47 4.03 15.57 -1.34
C PHE A 47 3.19 16.36 -2.36
N CYS A 48 2.55 15.68 -3.33
CA CYS A 48 1.66 16.32 -4.28
C CYS A 48 0.26 16.65 -3.72
N GLY A 49 -0.06 16.21 -2.49
CA GLY A 49 -1.30 16.54 -1.80
C GLY A 49 -2.34 15.45 -1.63
N PHE A 50 -2.05 14.23 -2.06
CA PHE A 50 -3.02 13.16 -1.91
C PHE A 50 -3.17 12.75 -0.45
N SER A 51 -4.40 12.46 -0.08
CA SER A 51 -4.70 11.59 1.05
C SER A 51 -4.48 10.14 0.60
N VAL A 52 -3.50 9.45 1.17
CA VAL A 52 -3.09 8.12 0.70
C VAL A 52 -3.87 7.04 1.47
N LEU A 53 -4.53 6.14 0.75
CA LEU A 53 -5.16 4.95 1.33
C LEU A 53 -4.12 3.87 1.61
N SER A 54 -4.45 2.91 2.47
CA SER A 54 -3.62 1.72 2.70
C SER A 54 -3.29 1.03 1.36
N PRO A 55 -2.07 0.52 1.15
CA PRO A 55 -1.73 -0.15 -0.11
C PRO A 55 -2.57 -1.43 -0.28
N GLN A 56 -2.83 -1.82 -1.52
CA GLN A 56 -3.27 -3.17 -1.86
C GLN A 56 -2.04 -3.95 -2.34
N ILE A 57 -1.67 -5.00 -1.62
CA ILE A 57 -0.48 -5.79 -1.95
C ILE A 57 -0.88 -7.24 -2.14
N CYS A 58 -0.57 -7.77 -3.33
CA CYS A 58 -0.75 -9.18 -3.65
C CYS A 58 0.62 -9.86 -3.69
N PHE A 59 1.01 -10.46 -2.57
CA PHE A 59 2.33 -11.07 -2.41
C PHE A 59 2.48 -12.37 -3.22
N ALA A 60 3.65 -12.55 -3.85
CA ALA A 60 4.05 -13.76 -4.56
C ALA A 60 2.99 -14.31 -5.54
N SER A 61 2.26 -13.43 -6.25
CA SER A 61 1.08 -13.83 -7.05
C SER A 61 1.38 -14.89 -8.12
N GLU A 62 2.62 -14.95 -8.61
CA GLU A 62 3.09 -15.96 -9.56
C GLU A 62 3.28 -17.35 -8.91
N TYR A 63 3.59 -17.41 -7.61
CA TYR A 63 3.98 -18.63 -6.90
C TYR A 63 2.87 -19.23 -6.03
N VAL A 64 1.77 -18.51 -5.81
CA VAL A 64 0.60 -19.04 -5.08
C VAL A 64 -0.29 -19.90 -5.98
N THR A 65 -1.21 -20.66 -5.37
CA THR A 65 -2.18 -21.47 -6.11
C THR A 65 -3.16 -20.60 -6.92
N GLU A 66 -3.83 -21.20 -7.90
CA GLU A 66 -4.85 -20.49 -8.69
C GLU A 66 -6.03 -20.04 -7.81
N GLU A 67 -6.44 -20.88 -6.86
CA GLU A 67 -7.45 -20.56 -5.87
C GLU A 67 -7.04 -19.32 -5.07
N LYS A 68 -5.77 -19.25 -4.66
CA LYS A 68 -5.27 -18.10 -3.90
C LYS A 68 -5.21 -16.83 -4.74
N ARG A 69 -4.85 -16.92 -6.02
CA ARG A 69 -4.96 -15.78 -6.95
C ARG A 69 -6.41 -15.30 -7.09
N LYS A 70 -7.37 -16.23 -7.19
CA LYS A 70 -8.80 -15.88 -7.23
C LYS A 70 -9.24 -15.18 -5.94
N GLU A 71 -8.79 -15.65 -4.78
CA GLU A 71 -9.04 -14.97 -3.50
C GLU A 71 -8.47 -13.54 -3.46
N MET A 72 -7.26 -13.32 -3.98
CA MET A 72 -6.66 -11.99 -4.08
C MET A 72 -7.54 -11.04 -4.93
N LEU A 73 -8.04 -11.52 -6.07
CA LEU A 73 -8.96 -10.76 -6.93
C LEU A 73 -10.29 -10.46 -6.23
N ILE A 74 -10.88 -11.46 -5.56
CA ILE A 74 -12.14 -11.30 -4.81
C ILE A 74 -11.95 -10.28 -3.68
N SER A 75 -10.83 -10.37 -2.95
CA SER A 75 -10.47 -9.42 -1.89
C SER A 75 -10.36 -7.99 -2.43
N TRP A 76 -9.72 -7.80 -3.58
CA TRP A 76 -9.59 -6.49 -4.22
C TRP A 76 -10.94 -5.93 -4.67
N VAL A 77 -11.78 -6.74 -5.33
CA VAL A 77 -13.14 -6.35 -5.73
C VAL A 77 -13.97 -5.95 -4.52
N LYS A 78 -13.93 -6.74 -3.44
CA LYS A 78 -14.65 -6.46 -2.20
C LYS A 78 -14.21 -5.13 -1.58
N ARG A 79 -12.90 -4.87 -1.54
CA ARG A 79 -12.37 -3.61 -1.03
C ARG A 79 -12.85 -2.40 -1.84
N LEU A 80 -12.84 -2.51 -3.16
CA LEU A 80 -13.30 -1.44 -4.06
C LEU A 80 -14.76 -1.04 -3.86
N GLN A 81 -15.61 -1.94 -3.34
CA GLN A 81 -17.02 -1.64 -3.06
C GLN A 81 -17.21 -0.59 -1.97
N THR A 82 -16.29 -0.51 -1.00
CA THR A 82 -16.36 0.42 0.15
C THR A 82 -15.19 1.38 0.19
N ILE A 83 -14.42 1.51 -0.89
CA ILE A 83 -13.12 2.20 -0.86
C ILE A 83 -13.22 3.70 -0.54
N TRP A 84 -14.35 4.32 -0.88
CA TRP A 84 -14.62 5.73 -0.59
C TRP A 84 -14.94 6.00 0.88
N GLU A 85 -15.20 4.95 1.67
CA GLU A 85 -15.48 5.01 3.10
C GLU A 85 -14.20 4.77 3.94
N GLU A 86 -13.12 4.31 3.31
CA GLU A 86 -11.85 4.06 3.99
C GLU A 86 -11.21 5.35 4.52
N LYS A 87 -10.61 5.27 5.70
CA LYS A 87 -9.77 6.34 6.24
C LYS A 87 -8.37 6.23 5.63
N PRO A 88 -7.79 7.33 5.12
CA PRO A 88 -6.40 7.38 4.70
C PRO A 88 -5.43 6.99 5.82
N ILE A 89 -4.26 6.47 5.45
CA ILE A 89 -3.16 6.26 6.38
C ILE A 89 -2.59 7.61 6.84
N GLN A 90 -1.92 7.59 7.99
CA GLN A 90 -1.11 8.72 8.41
C GLN A 90 0.22 8.65 7.66
N CYS A 91 0.40 9.46 6.60
CA CYS A 91 1.64 9.49 5.82
C CYS A 91 2.81 10.18 6.56
N VAL A 92 3.11 9.73 7.77
CA VAL A 92 4.15 10.26 8.67
C VAL A 92 5.17 9.17 8.99
N PRO A 93 6.42 9.51 9.33
CA PRO A 93 7.47 8.54 9.60
C PRO A 93 7.05 7.40 10.53
N GLU A 94 6.27 7.67 11.57
CA GLU A 94 5.80 6.68 12.55
C GLU A 94 4.93 5.58 11.92
N TRP A 95 4.18 5.87 10.86
CA TRP A 95 3.41 4.82 10.18
C TRP A 95 4.32 3.85 9.42
N TYR A 96 5.40 4.36 8.82
CA TYR A 96 6.31 3.57 8.00
C TYR A 96 7.40 2.88 8.80
N PHE A 97 7.87 3.55 9.85
CA PHE A 97 9.06 3.21 10.63
C PHE A 97 8.79 3.09 12.14
N GLY A 98 7.55 3.32 12.60
CA GLY A 98 7.17 3.08 13.99
C GLY A 98 6.98 1.60 14.29
N ASP A 99 7.13 1.24 15.56
CA ASP A 99 7.09 -0.15 16.08
C ASP A 99 8.00 -1.15 15.32
N ILE A 100 9.09 -0.65 14.72
CA ILE A 100 10.31 -1.43 14.47
C ILE A 100 11.07 -1.62 15.78
#